data_AF-A0A3A9JBG2-F1
#
_entry.id   AF-A0A3A9JBG2-F1
#
_cell.length_a   1.000
_cell.length_b   1.000
_cell.length_c   1.000
_cell.angle_alpha   90.00
_cell.angle_beta   90.00
_cell.angle_gamma   90.00
#
_symmetry.space_group_name_H-M   'P 1'
#
loop_
_entity.id
_entity.type
_entity.pdbx_description
1 polymer ?
#
loop_
_entity_poly.entity_id
_entity_poly.type
_entity_poly.pdbx_seq_one_letter_code
_entity_poly.pdbx_strand_id
1 'polypeptide(L)'
;MQEGLRLGFPEGSLLAVMLSERAPVDVRRAARRLRSEGAPALAITADIAGLARELAFSEVSRSPAVVDVLPPLFWLEAQRENGSDASGISGWVVEKKQDGFAVRGFSIISGHEAVPEPEGTMTVPFEAAAREEHDAASYVRGLLTAISLPELLSQMGESSPVMLLPANAADQDASILRGFRLSVAISPDAAPT
;
A
#
# COMPACT_ATOMS: atom_id res chain seq x y z
N MET A 1 -15.79 5.00 27.32
CA MET A 1 -16.05 4.72 25.89
C MET A 1 -14.84 5.22 25.13
N GLN A 2 -14.03 4.33 24.56
CA GLN A 2 -12.97 4.73 23.64
C GLN A 2 -13.65 5.09 22.32
N GLU A 3 -13.75 6.37 21.99
CA GLU A 3 -13.95 6.77 20.60
C GLU A 3 -12.73 6.25 19.83
N GLY A 4 -12.88 5.12 19.17
CA GLY A 4 -11.78 4.53 18.40
C GLY A 4 -11.31 5.55 17.38
N LEU A 5 -10.03 5.93 17.45
CA LEU A 5 -9.35 6.82 16.52
C LEU A 5 -9.78 6.52 15.08
N ARG A 6 -10.57 7.42 14.48
CA ARG A 6 -11.14 7.22 13.14
C ARG A 6 -10.39 8.05 12.12
N LEU A 7 -9.55 7.40 11.33
CA LEU A 7 -9.07 8.00 10.09
C LEU A 7 -10.14 7.87 9.01
N GLY A 8 -10.35 8.95 8.26
CA GLY A 8 -11.11 8.90 7.01
C GLY A 8 -10.30 8.24 5.90
N PHE A 9 -10.96 8.00 4.76
CA PHE A 9 -10.26 7.56 3.55
C PHE A 9 -9.35 8.70 3.07
N PRO A 10 -8.06 8.45 2.83
CA PRO A 10 -7.17 9.46 2.24
C PRO A 10 -7.70 9.93 0.89
N GLU A 11 -7.68 11.24 0.65
CA GLU A 11 -8.03 11.80 -0.64
C GLU A 11 -7.12 11.23 -1.73
N GLY A 12 -7.70 10.90 -2.89
CA GLY A 12 -6.96 10.29 -3.99
C GLY A 12 -6.58 8.82 -3.80
N SER A 13 -6.89 8.20 -2.65
CA SER A 13 -6.79 6.74 -2.53
C SER A 13 -7.76 6.05 -3.49
N LEU A 14 -7.42 4.85 -3.90
CA LEU A 14 -8.20 4.11 -4.89
C LEU A 14 -9.63 3.89 -4.38
N LEU A 15 -9.80 3.50 -3.12
CA LEU A 15 -11.12 3.30 -2.53
C LEU A 15 -11.88 4.63 -2.34
N ALA A 16 -11.20 5.73 -1.99
CA ALA A 16 -11.84 7.05 -1.97
C ALA A 16 -12.36 7.42 -3.37
N VAL A 17 -11.58 7.15 -4.41
CA VAL A 17 -11.94 7.45 -5.79
C VAL A 17 -13.08 6.57 -6.30
N MET A 18 -13.14 5.29 -5.93
CA MET A 18 -14.26 4.39 -6.29
C MET A 18 -15.63 4.90 -5.82
N LEU A 19 -15.65 5.56 -4.65
CA LEU A 19 -16.84 6.06 -3.97
C LEU A 19 -17.14 7.53 -4.28
N SER A 20 -16.12 8.32 -4.60
CA SER A 20 -16.27 9.74 -4.87
C SER A 20 -17.19 9.99 -6.07
N GLU A 21 -18.18 10.87 -5.91
CA GLU A 21 -18.95 11.39 -7.04
C GLU A 21 -18.20 12.45 -7.85
N ARG A 22 -17.15 13.03 -7.24
CA ARG A 22 -16.33 14.09 -7.83
C ARG A 22 -15.27 13.57 -8.79
N ALA A 23 -14.92 12.28 -8.71
CA ALA A 23 -13.93 11.68 -9.60
C ALA A 23 -14.53 11.42 -11.01
N PRO A 24 -13.77 11.65 -12.10
CA PRO A 24 -14.23 11.35 -13.45
C PRO A 24 -14.68 9.90 -13.60
N VAL A 25 -15.74 9.66 -14.38
CA VAL A 25 -16.36 8.33 -14.54
C VAL A 25 -15.35 7.27 -14.96
N ASP A 26 -14.43 7.60 -15.85
CA ASP A 26 -13.42 6.67 -16.36
C ASP A 26 -12.40 6.27 -15.27
N VAL A 27 -11.95 7.23 -14.45
CA VAL A 27 -11.07 6.98 -13.29
C VAL A 27 -11.79 6.07 -12.26
N ARG A 28 -13.07 6.31 -11.98
CA ARG A 28 -13.85 5.45 -11.08
C ARG A 28 -13.99 4.03 -11.63
N ARG A 29 -14.22 3.89 -12.94
CA ARG A 29 -14.30 2.59 -13.61
C ARG A 29 -12.96 1.87 -13.57
N ALA A 30 -11.85 2.57 -13.80
CA ALA A 30 -10.49 2.04 -13.68
C ALA A 30 -10.22 1.51 -12.27
N ALA A 31 -10.50 2.32 -11.25
CA ALA A 31 -10.33 1.94 -9.84
C ALA A 31 -11.15 0.68 -9.49
N ARG A 32 -12.41 0.60 -9.93
CA ARG A 32 -13.28 -0.57 -9.71
C ARG A 32 -12.76 -1.84 -10.39
N ARG A 33 -12.30 -1.73 -11.64
CA ARG A 33 -11.70 -2.87 -12.37
C ARG A 33 -10.49 -3.41 -11.62
N LEU A 34 -9.65 -2.47 -11.19
CA LEU A 34 -8.43 -2.78 -10.47
C LEU A 34 -8.77 -3.51 -9.15
N ARG A 35 -9.80 -3.08 -8.41
CA ARG A 35 -10.27 -3.75 -7.17
C ARG A 35 -11.14 -4.98 -7.31
N SER A 36 -11.35 -5.50 -8.51
CA SER A 36 -12.18 -6.69 -8.72
C SER A 36 -11.69 -7.93 -7.94
N GLU A 37 -10.43 -7.96 -7.52
CA GLU A 37 -9.81 -9.03 -6.74
C GLU A 37 -10.21 -9.04 -5.24
N GLY A 38 -10.88 -8.00 -4.73
CA GLY A 38 -11.41 -7.98 -3.36
C GLY A 38 -10.39 -7.97 -2.23
N ALA A 39 -9.11 -7.74 -2.52
CA ALA A 39 -8.03 -7.81 -1.53
C ALA A 39 -7.90 -6.52 -0.68
N PRO A 40 -7.32 -6.62 0.55
CA PRO A 40 -7.05 -5.47 1.40
C PRO A 40 -6.14 -4.46 0.72
N ALA A 41 -6.27 -3.20 1.10
CA ALA A 41 -5.34 -2.16 0.70
C ALA A 41 -4.74 -1.40 1.85
N LEU A 42 -3.56 -0.89 1.54
CA LEU A 42 -2.79 -0.06 2.43
C LEU A 42 -2.35 1.20 1.71
N ALA A 43 -2.79 2.35 2.22
CA ALA A 43 -2.30 3.66 1.79
C ALA A 43 -1.09 4.05 2.64
N ILE A 44 -0.03 4.50 1.99
CA ILE A 44 1.24 4.86 2.63
C ILE A 44 1.39 6.38 2.63
N THR A 45 1.62 6.99 3.81
CA THR A 45 1.92 8.42 3.89
C THR A 45 3.34 8.73 3.45
N ALA A 46 3.62 10.02 3.21
CA ALA A 46 4.96 10.48 2.82
C ALA A 46 6.03 10.10 3.85
N ASP A 47 5.73 10.17 5.14
CA ASP A 47 6.67 9.80 6.22
C ASP A 47 7.07 8.32 6.13
N ILE A 48 6.09 7.43 5.96
CA ILE A 48 6.35 6.00 5.84
C ILE A 48 7.03 5.68 4.52
N ALA A 49 6.72 6.40 3.44
CA ALA A 49 7.45 6.31 2.18
C ALA A 49 8.93 6.73 2.35
N GLY A 50 9.22 7.74 3.18
CA GLY A 50 10.58 8.14 3.56
C GLY A 50 11.31 7.02 4.30
N LEU A 51 10.70 6.46 5.35
CA LEU A 51 11.23 5.33 6.10
C LEU A 51 11.51 4.12 5.19
N ALA A 52 10.60 3.81 4.26
CA ALA A 52 10.76 2.72 3.32
C ALA A 52 12.04 2.83 2.48
N ARG A 53 12.44 4.04 2.07
CA ARG A 53 13.69 4.26 1.31
C ARG A 53 14.92 3.85 2.11
N GLU A 54 14.94 4.16 3.40
CA GLU A 54 16.04 3.79 4.28
C GLU A 54 16.06 2.28 4.53
N LEU A 55 14.89 1.67 4.73
CA LEU A 55 14.75 0.23 4.94
C LEU A 55 15.11 -0.59 3.70
N ALA A 56 14.91 -0.07 2.49
CA ALA A 56 15.17 -0.75 1.22
C ALA A 56 16.54 -1.43 1.16
N PHE A 57 17.55 -0.83 1.80
CA PHE A 57 18.94 -1.31 1.80
C PHE A 57 19.39 -1.94 3.13
N SER A 58 18.51 -1.98 4.13
CA SER A 58 18.81 -2.56 5.44
C SER A 58 18.88 -4.10 5.39
N GLU A 59 19.55 -4.71 6.37
CA GLU A 59 19.55 -6.18 6.50
C GLU A 59 18.15 -6.73 6.87
N VAL A 60 17.40 -5.96 7.67
CA VAL A 60 16.04 -6.32 8.11
C VAL A 60 15.10 -6.52 6.93
N SER A 61 15.26 -5.72 5.86
CA SER A 61 14.41 -5.80 4.68
C SER A 61 14.63 -7.04 3.82
N ARG A 62 15.65 -7.86 4.12
CA ARG A 62 15.89 -9.15 3.48
C ARG A 62 15.44 -10.33 4.33
N SER A 63 14.87 -10.07 5.51
CA SER A 63 14.42 -11.11 6.41
C SER A 63 13.20 -11.85 5.85
N PRO A 64 13.18 -13.20 5.85
CA PRO A 64 12.00 -13.96 5.46
C PRO A 64 10.80 -13.69 6.39
N ALA A 65 11.03 -13.19 7.61
CA ALA A 65 9.96 -12.84 8.54
C ALA A 65 8.98 -11.79 7.97
N VAL A 66 9.46 -10.91 7.07
CA VAL A 66 8.59 -9.95 6.37
C VAL A 66 7.53 -10.67 5.53
N VAL A 67 7.92 -11.77 4.88
CA VAL A 67 7.01 -12.58 4.07
C VAL A 67 5.94 -13.25 4.92
N ASP A 68 6.28 -13.65 6.15
CA ASP A 68 5.40 -14.42 7.03
C ASP A 68 4.26 -13.62 7.64
N VAL A 69 4.47 -12.32 7.88
CA VAL A 69 3.47 -11.47 8.55
C VAL A 69 2.52 -10.76 7.59
N LEU A 70 2.83 -10.72 6.29
CA LEU A 70 2.00 -10.01 5.32
C LEU A 70 0.92 -10.90 4.71
N PRO A 71 -0.24 -10.33 4.33
CA PRO A 71 -1.31 -11.07 3.68
C PRO A 71 -0.88 -11.71 2.35
N PRO A 72 -1.54 -12.79 1.91
CA PRO A 72 -1.18 -13.49 0.67
C PRO A 72 -1.41 -12.65 -0.59
N LEU A 73 -2.38 -11.73 -0.57
CA LEU A 73 -2.67 -10.79 -1.66
C LEU A 73 -3.15 -9.47 -1.06
N PHE A 74 -2.55 -8.36 -1.47
CA PHE A 74 -2.95 -7.02 -1.03
C PHE A 74 -2.48 -5.93 -1.99
N TRP A 75 -3.00 -4.74 -1.77
CA TRP A 75 -2.75 -3.54 -2.58
C TRP A 75 -1.93 -2.54 -1.78
N LEU A 76 -0.87 -2.02 -2.38
CA LEU A 76 -0.10 -0.90 -1.85
C LEU A 76 -0.39 0.34 -2.68
N GLU A 77 -0.82 1.40 -2.01
CA GLU A 77 -1.03 2.72 -2.60
C GLU A 77 0.04 3.66 -2.04
N ALA A 78 1.04 3.98 -2.86
CA ALA A 78 2.11 4.91 -2.51
C ALA A 78 2.61 5.62 -3.77
N GLN A 79 3.03 6.88 -3.63
CA GLN A 79 3.62 7.62 -4.74
C GLN A 79 4.92 6.94 -5.21
N ARG A 80 5.07 6.88 -6.53
CA ARG A 80 6.26 6.35 -7.21
C ARG A 80 7.27 7.46 -7.43
N GLU A 81 8.55 7.15 -7.27
CA GLU A 81 9.64 8.13 -7.33
C GLU A 81 9.86 8.72 -8.74
N ASN A 82 9.48 8.01 -9.80
CA ASN A 82 9.81 8.38 -11.19
C ASN A 82 8.68 9.10 -11.94
N GLY A 83 7.59 9.47 -11.27
CA GLY A 83 6.47 10.16 -11.90
C GLY A 83 6.53 11.67 -11.71
N SER A 84 6.97 12.43 -12.73
CA SER A 84 6.79 13.88 -12.75
C SER A 84 5.30 14.24 -12.74
N ASP A 85 4.86 15.03 -11.76
CA ASP A 85 3.66 15.90 -11.75
C ASP A 85 2.30 15.33 -12.23
N ALA A 86 2.14 14.02 -12.40
CA ALA A 86 0.88 13.45 -12.84
C ALA A 86 -0.07 13.25 -11.64
N SER A 87 -1.10 14.09 -11.55
CA SER A 87 -2.27 13.88 -10.69
C SER A 87 -2.94 12.51 -10.95
N GLY A 88 -2.50 11.48 -10.23
CA GLY A 88 -2.90 10.10 -10.47
C GLY A 88 -2.72 9.18 -9.26
N ILE A 89 -3.39 8.03 -9.31
CA ILE A 89 -3.30 6.98 -8.30
C ILE A 89 -2.25 5.99 -8.76
N SER A 90 -1.27 5.67 -7.93
CA SER A 90 -0.25 4.69 -8.29
C SER A 90 0.09 3.78 -7.12
N GLY A 91 0.65 2.63 -7.43
CA GLY A 91 0.92 1.62 -6.43
C GLY A 91 1.26 0.26 -7.01
N TRP A 92 1.08 -0.78 -6.20
CA TRP A 92 1.38 -2.15 -6.59
C TRP A 92 0.31 -3.11 -6.10
N VAL A 93 0.06 -4.14 -6.91
CA VAL A 93 -0.59 -5.38 -6.47
C VAL A 93 0.52 -6.31 -6.02
N VAL A 94 0.43 -6.77 -4.77
CA VAL A 94 1.43 -7.62 -4.14
C VAL A 94 0.81 -8.98 -3.87
N GLU A 95 1.43 -10.02 -4.42
CA GLU A 95 1.02 -11.42 -4.22
C GLU A 95 2.19 -12.21 -3.62
N LYS A 96 1.94 -12.87 -2.48
CA LYS A 96 2.91 -13.74 -1.83
C LYS A 96 3.18 -14.97 -2.69
N LYS A 97 4.47 -15.28 -2.89
CA LYS A 97 4.98 -16.47 -3.57
C LYS A 97 5.88 -17.25 -2.60
N GLN A 98 6.43 -18.37 -3.06
CA GLN A 98 7.28 -19.23 -2.22
C GLN A 98 8.56 -18.49 -1.75
N ASP A 99 9.18 -17.71 -2.62
CA ASP A 99 10.50 -17.09 -2.37
C ASP A 99 10.44 -15.56 -2.14
N GLY A 100 9.25 -15.01 -1.85
CA GLY A 100 9.04 -13.57 -1.68
C GLY A 100 7.70 -13.11 -2.26
N PHE A 101 7.72 -11.98 -2.98
CA PHE A 101 6.50 -11.39 -3.54
C PHE A 101 6.59 -11.18 -5.04
N ALA A 102 5.53 -11.54 -5.75
CA ALA A 102 5.27 -11.05 -7.10
C ALA A 102 4.58 -9.69 -6.97
N VAL A 103 5.13 -8.70 -7.67
CA VAL A 103 4.69 -7.30 -7.58
C VAL A 103 4.35 -6.84 -8.98
N ARG A 104 3.09 -6.46 -9.19
CA ARG A 104 2.60 -5.89 -10.44
C ARG A 104 2.27 -4.43 -10.22
N GLY A 105 2.96 -3.56 -10.95
CA GLY A 105 2.71 -2.13 -10.86
C GLY A 105 1.35 -1.72 -11.42
N PHE A 106 0.79 -0.62 -10.92
CA PHE A 106 -0.33 0.06 -11.58
C PHE A 106 -0.20 1.58 -11.43
N SER A 107 -0.77 2.29 -12.40
CA SER A 107 -1.01 3.73 -12.35
C SER A 107 -2.35 4.05 -13.02
N ILE A 108 -3.08 5.03 -12.47
CA ILE A 108 -4.31 5.57 -13.03
C ILE A 108 -4.10 7.08 -13.17
N ILE A 109 -3.99 7.54 -14.40
CA ILE A 109 -3.84 8.96 -14.75
C ILE A 109 -5.23 9.52 -15.10
N SER A 110 -5.51 10.75 -14.72
CA SER A 110 -6.77 11.43 -15.03
C SER A 110 -6.88 11.73 -16.54
N GLY A 111 -8.01 11.42 -17.17
CA GLY A 111 -8.28 11.75 -18.58
C GLY A 111 -9.11 10.68 -19.32
N HIS A 112 -9.25 10.84 -20.64
CA HIS A 112 -9.95 9.88 -21.52
C HIS A 112 -9.25 8.51 -21.65
N GLU A 113 -8.03 8.41 -21.13
CA GLU A 113 -7.21 7.19 -21.10
C GLU A 113 -6.99 6.69 -19.67
N ALA A 114 -7.90 6.98 -18.73
CA ALA A 114 -7.84 6.44 -17.37
C ALA A 114 -8.04 4.91 -17.39
N VAL A 115 -6.97 4.19 -17.71
CA VAL A 115 -6.86 2.75 -17.75
C VAL A 115 -5.70 2.39 -16.83
N PRO A 116 -5.84 1.41 -15.93
CA PRO A 116 -4.70 0.96 -15.14
C PRO A 116 -3.71 0.30 -16.08
N GLU A 117 -2.55 0.93 -16.28
CA GLU A 117 -1.48 0.32 -17.05
C GLU A 117 -0.61 -0.53 -16.10
N PRO A 118 -0.46 -1.84 -16.38
CA PRO A 118 0.45 -2.66 -15.60
C PRO A 118 1.88 -2.26 -15.92
N GLU A 119 2.53 -1.55 -14.99
CA GLU A 119 3.96 -1.26 -15.09
C GLU A 119 4.74 -2.50 -14.68
N GLY A 120 4.91 -3.40 -15.65
CA GLY A 120 5.69 -4.63 -15.53
C GLY A 120 5.20 -5.58 -14.42
N THR A 121 5.85 -6.73 -14.35
CA THR A 121 5.77 -7.61 -13.18
C THR A 121 7.20 -7.88 -12.75
N MET A 122 7.47 -7.67 -11.47
CA MET A 122 8.77 -7.94 -10.86
C MET A 122 8.60 -8.90 -9.69
N THR A 123 9.66 -9.62 -9.36
CA THR A 123 9.71 -10.44 -8.15
C THR A 123 10.62 -9.75 -7.16
N VAL A 124 10.13 -9.55 -5.93
CA VAL A 124 10.90 -9.03 -4.81
C VAL A 124 11.26 -10.19 -3.89
N PRO A 125 12.51 -10.68 -3.91
CA PRO A 125 12.94 -11.78 -3.07
C PRO A 125 13.22 -11.32 -1.63
N PHE A 126 13.00 -12.22 -0.68
CA PHE A 126 13.30 -12.03 0.75
C PHE A 126 14.16 -13.20 1.25
N GLU A 127 15.42 -13.24 0.80
CA GLU A 127 16.46 -14.16 1.27
C GLU A 127 17.84 -13.47 1.15
N ALA A 128 18.81 -13.91 1.96
CA ALA A 128 20.13 -13.26 2.08
C ALA A 128 21.02 -13.33 0.81
N ALA A 129 20.61 -14.06 -0.23
CA ALA A 129 21.38 -14.17 -1.47
C ALA A 129 21.20 -12.91 -2.33
N ALA A 130 22.13 -11.95 -2.15
CA ALA A 130 22.19 -10.72 -2.92
C ALA A 130 22.20 -11.01 -4.44
N ARG A 131 21.11 -10.67 -5.11
CA ARG A 131 21.09 -10.44 -6.56
C ARG A 131 21.15 -8.94 -6.78
N GLU A 132 21.81 -8.52 -7.85
CA GLU A 132 21.70 -7.14 -8.34
C GLU A 132 20.21 -6.82 -8.52
N GLU A 133 19.74 -5.84 -7.78
CA GLU A 133 18.33 -5.49 -7.71
C GLU A 133 18.11 -4.13 -8.33
N HIS A 134 17.02 -4.02 -9.09
CA HIS A 134 16.63 -2.79 -9.73
C HIS A 134 16.09 -1.81 -8.68
N ASP A 135 16.35 -0.50 -8.83
CA ASP A 135 15.96 0.53 -7.85
C ASP A 135 14.47 0.46 -7.44
N ALA A 136 13.59 0.16 -8.40
CA ALA A 136 12.15 -0.01 -8.15
C ALA A 136 11.82 -1.21 -7.23
N ALA A 137 12.55 -2.32 -7.35
CA ALA A 137 12.37 -3.49 -6.49
C ALA A 137 12.87 -3.23 -5.06
N SER A 138 13.98 -2.50 -4.91
CA SER A 138 14.50 -2.05 -3.62
C SER A 138 13.50 -1.17 -2.88
N TYR A 139 12.89 -0.19 -3.55
CA TYR A 139 11.89 0.68 -2.92
C TYR A 139 10.65 -0.11 -2.47
N VAL A 140 10.13 -1.02 -3.31
CA VAL A 140 8.99 -1.86 -2.93
C VAL A 140 9.35 -2.77 -1.76
N ARG A 141 10.56 -3.36 -1.72
CA ARG A 141 11.03 -4.11 -0.55
C ARG A 141 11.02 -3.24 0.71
N GLY A 142 11.50 -2.00 0.61
CA GLY A 142 11.45 -1.02 1.68
C GLY A 142 10.04 -0.80 2.21
N LEU A 143 9.06 -0.62 1.31
CA LEU A 143 7.64 -0.47 1.67
C LEU A 143 7.10 -1.72 2.37
N LEU A 144 7.34 -2.91 1.82
CA LEU A 144 6.92 -4.19 2.41
C LEU A 144 7.53 -4.41 3.81
N THR A 145 8.76 -3.96 4.00
CA THR A 145 9.43 -3.99 5.31
C THR A 145 8.78 -3.00 6.26
N ALA A 146 8.61 -1.74 5.87
CA ALA A 146 8.02 -0.70 6.72
C ALA A 146 6.64 -1.11 7.27
N ILE A 147 5.79 -1.69 6.42
CA ILE A 147 4.42 -2.07 6.79
C ILE A 147 4.35 -3.37 7.59
N SER A 148 5.42 -4.18 7.61
CA SER A 148 5.51 -5.38 8.43
C SER A 148 6.06 -5.10 9.84
N LEU A 149 6.77 -3.98 10.04
CA LEU A 149 7.32 -3.57 11.34
C LEU A 149 6.32 -3.62 12.50
N PRO A 150 5.05 -3.19 12.37
CA PRO A 150 4.10 -3.24 13.47
C PRO A 150 3.91 -4.66 14.04
N GLU A 151 3.76 -5.64 13.16
CA GLU A 151 3.56 -7.04 13.56
C GLU A 151 4.87 -7.66 14.05
N LEU A 152 5.98 -7.44 13.31
CA LEU A 152 7.29 -7.97 13.68
C LEU A 152 7.76 -7.48 15.05
N LEU A 153 7.62 -6.19 15.33
CA LEU A 153 8.04 -5.59 16.59
C LEU A 153 7.08 -5.94 17.73
N SER A 154 5.77 -6.04 17.46
CA SER A 154 4.79 -6.50 18.45
C SER A 154 5.10 -7.91 18.96
N GLN A 155 5.52 -8.82 18.08
CA GLN A 155 5.95 -10.18 18.47
C GLN A 155 7.19 -10.17 19.37
N MET A 156 7.99 -9.10 19.35
CA MET A 156 9.15 -8.89 20.21
C MET A 156 8.82 -8.08 21.49
N GLY A 157 7.58 -7.62 21.66
CA GLY A 157 7.20 -6.73 22.75
C GLY A 157 7.70 -5.29 22.58
N GLU A 158 8.09 -4.92 21.36
CA GLU A 158 8.66 -3.61 21.02
C GLU A 158 7.63 -2.68 20.38
N SER A 159 7.87 -1.38 20.50
CA SER A 159 7.02 -0.36 19.87
C SER A 159 7.41 -0.14 18.41
N SER A 160 6.43 0.02 17.54
CA SER A 160 6.65 0.23 16.10
C SER A 160 6.70 1.71 15.73
N PRO A 161 7.62 2.13 14.85
CA PRO A 161 7.61 3.48 14.26
C PRO A 161 6.52 3.66 13.20
N VAL A 162 5.72 2.62 12.94
CA VAL A 162 4.60 2.61 12.01
C VAL A 162 3.34 2.17 12.74
N MET A 163 2.24 2.88 12.51
CA MET A 163 0.90 2.49 12.94
C MET A 163 0.04 2.18 11.70
N LEU A 164 -0.65 1.05 11.74
CA LEU A 164 -1.65 0.69 10.73
C LEU A 164 -3.03 0.94 11.32
N LEU A 165 -3.74 1.93 10.77
CA LEU A 165 -5.06 2.31 11.25
C LEU A 165 -6.10 2.02 10.18
N PRO A 166 -7.24 1.39 10.53
CA PRO A 166 -8.31 1.17 9.57
C PRO A 166 -8.93 2.51 9.16
N ALA A 167 -9.09 2.72 7.85
CA ALA A 167 -9.85 3.86 7.35
C ALA A 167 -11.35 3.56 7.45
N ASN A 168 -12.10 4.52 7.99
CA ASN A 168 -13.54 4.43 8.15
C ASN A 168 -14.25 5.11 7.00
N ALA A 169 -15.20 4.38 6.42
CA ALA A 169 -16.03 4.90 5.35
C ALA A 169 -17.17 5.70 5.97
N ALA A 170 -17.72 6.64 5.20
CA ALA A 170 -19.02 7.19 5.56
C ALA A 170 -20.06 6.06 5.61
N ASP A 171 -21.04 6.15 6.52
CA ASP A 171 -22.04 5.10 6.73
C ASP A 171 -22.79 4.72 5.45
N GLN A 172 -22.99 5.70 4.56
CA GLN A 172 -23.61 5.53 3.24
C GLN A 172 -22.84 4.57 2.31
N ASP A 173 -21.51 4.50 2.46
CA ASP A 173 -20.62 3.68 1.62
C ASP A 173 -20.30 2.32 2.25
N ALA A 174 -20.61 2.11 3.53
CA ALA A 174 -20.25 0.92 4.29
C ALA A 174 -20.81 -0.39 3.68
N SER A 175 -22.00 -0.33 3.07
CA SER A 175 -22.60 -1.48 2.39
C SER A 175 -21.87 -1.87 1.09
N ILE A 176 -21.39 -0.87 0.34
CA ILE A 176 -20.64 -1.03 -0.92
C ILE A 176 -19.23 -1.53 -0.63
N LEU A 177 -18.65 -1.09 0.49
CA LEU A 177 -17.32 -1.48 0.93
C LEU A 177 -17.29 -2.78 1.75
N ARG A 178 -18.42 -3.48 1.90
CA ARG A 178 -18.45 -4.73 2.66
C ARG A 178 -17.47 -5.74 2.04
N GLY A 179 -16.42 -6.09 2.79
CA GLY A 179 -15.35 -6.99 2.35
C GLY A 179 -14.08 -6.28 1.88
N PHE A 180 -14.17 -4.98 1.55
CA PHE A 180 -12.99 -4.15 1.29
C PHE A 180 -12.45 -3.58 2.59
N ARG A 181 -11.13 -3.66 2.76
CA ARG A 181 -10.42 -3.06 3.90
C ARG A 181 -9.39 -2.08 3.37
N LEU A 182 -9.44 -0.85 3.87
CA LEU A 182 -8.36 0.11 3.73
C LEU A 182 -7.73 0.31 5.10
N SER A 183 -6.42 0.15 5.15
CA SER A 183 -5.62 0.65 6.27
C SER A 183 -4.75 1.80 5.78
N VAL A 184 -4.34 2.67 6.69
CA VAL A 184 -3.39 3.75 6.43
C VAL A 184 -2.16 3.49 7.30
N ALA A 185 -0.99 3.43 6.67
CA ALA A 185 0.29 3.39 7.37
C ALA A 185 0.73 4.83 7.66
N ILE A 186 0.87 5.16 8.93
CA ILE A 186 1.28 6.50 9.39
C ILE A 186 2.37 6.40 10.46
N SER A 187 3.09 7.50 10.67
CA SER A 187 3.94 7.68 11.84
C SER A 187 3.06 7.86 13.10
N PRO A 188 3.48 7.36 14.28
CA PRO A 188 2.74 7.54 15.53
C PRO A 188 2.43 9.02 15.84
N ASP A 189 3.37 9.93 15.55
CA ASP A 189 3.21 11.36 15.80
C ASP A 189 2.18 12.03 14.88
N ALA A 190 1.90 11.44 13.71
CA ALA A 190 0.87 11.89 12.78
C ALA A 190 -0.49 11.23 13.03
N ALA A 191 -0.61 10.37 14.04
CA ALA A 191 -1.87 9.76 14.39
C ALA A 191 -2.88 10.84 14.84
N PRO A 192 -4.15 10.75 14.39
CA PRO A 192 -5.18 11.59 14.98
C PRO A 192 -5.20 11.36 16.50
N THR A 193 -5.51 12.43 17.25
CA THR A 193 -5.59 12.41 18.71
C THR A 193 -7.04 12.43 19.19
#